data_AF-A0A7C4VU77-F1
#
_entry.id   AF-A0A7C4VU77-F1
#
_cell.length_a   1.000
_cell.length_b   1.000
_cell.length_c   1.000
_cell.angle_alpha   90.00
_cell.angle_beta   90.00
_cell.angle_gamma   90.00
#
_symmetry.space_group_name_H-M   'P 1'
#
loop_
_entity.id
_entity.type
_entity.pdbx_description
1 polymer ?
#
loop_
_entity_poly.entity_id
_entity_poly.type
_entity_poly.pdbx_seq_one_letter_code
_entity_poly.pdbx_strand_id
1 'polypeptide(L)' 'MHPLLQLIGMAIVMCGLIVLQVYAILFILVKKTGGSVKSEAIYVVICVITLLFALGISLIYL' A
#
# COMPACT_ATOMS: atom_id res chain seq x y z
N MET A 1 7.84 11.68 -21.44
CA MET A 1 7.27 10.61 -20.61
C MET A 1 6.78 9.50 -21.50
N HIS A 2 7.35 8.30 -21.37
CA HIS A 2 6.92 7.15 -22.15
C HIS A 2 5.54 6.70 -21.62
N PRO A 3 4.49 6.59 -22.44
CA PRO A 3 3.14 6.27 -21.97
C PRO A 3 3.07 4.94 -21.20
N LEU A 4 3.97 4.01 -21.52
CA LEU A 4 4.16 2.76 -20.79
C LEU A 4 4.65 2.97 -19.35
N LEU A 5 5.55 3.93 -19.10
CA LEU A 5 6.12 4.18 -17.77
C LEU A 5 5.07 4.79 -16.84
N GLN A 6 4.25 5.73 -17.35
CA GLN A 6 3.10 6.26 -16.62
C GLN A 6 2.07 5.18 -16.29
N LEU A 7 1.77 4.28 -17.24
CA LEU A 7 0.85 3.16 -17.01
C LEU A 7 1.36 2.24 -15.89
N ILE A 8 2.66 1.91 -15.90
CA ILE A 8 3.30 1.08 -14.87
C ILE A 8 3.25 1.79 -13.50
N GLY A 9 3.62 3.07 -13.44
CA GLY A 9 3.58 3.85 -12.21
C GLY A 9 2.17 3.94 -11.61
N MET A 10 1.15 4.18 -12.44
CA MET A 10 -0.25 4.15 -12.02
C MET A 10 -0.70 2.77 -11.52
N ALA A 11 -0.30 1.69 -12.19
CA ALA A 11 -0.61 0.33 -11.76
C ALA A 11 0.00 0.01 -10.38
N ILE A 12 1.23 0.44 -10.12
CA ILE A 12 1.89 0.27 -8.82
C ILE A 12 1.15 1.03 -7.71
N VAL A 13 0.77 2.28 -7.97
CA VAL A 13 -0.01 3.11 -7.03
C VAL A 13 -1.35 2.45 -6.72
N MET A 14 -2.08 1.98 -7.73
CA MET A 14 -3.36 1.30 -7.56
C MET A 14 -3.22 -0.01 -6.77
N CYS A 15 -2.19 -0.81 -7.04
CA CYS A 15 -1.87 -2.00 -6.25
C CYS A 15 -1.62 -1.66 -4.77
N GLY A 16 -0.85 -0.61 -4.49
CA GLY A 16 -0.61 -0.13 -3.12
C GLY A 16 -1.89 0.25 -2.38
N LEU A 17 -2.81 0.94 -3.06
CA LEU A 17 -4.12 1.30 -2.50
C LEU A 17 -4.99 0.07 -2.19
N ILE A 18 -5.01 -0.94 -3.06
CA ILE A 18 -5.78 -2.17 -2.83
C ILE A 18 -5.24 -2.92 -1.62
N VAL A 19 -3.92 -3.07 -1.50
CA VAL A 19 -3.28 -3.71 -0.34
C VAL A 19 -3.61 -2.96 0.95
N LEU A 20 -3.58 -1.63 0.92
CA LEU A 20 -3.95 -0.80 2.07
C LEU A 20 -5.41 -1.03 2.51
N GLN A 21 -6.34 -1.10 1.54
CA GLN A 21 -7.75 -1.36 1.85
C GLN A 21 -7.95 -2.75 2.47
N VAL A 22 -7.35 -3.79 1.89
CA VAL A 22 -7.43 -5.16 2.42
C VAL A 22 -6.88 -5.21 3.84
N TYR A 23 -5.74 -4.56 4.09
CA TYR A 23 -5.15 -4.52 5.42
C TYR A 23 -6.03 -3.78 6.44
N ALA A 24 -6.61 -2.64 6.06
CA ALA A 24 -7.54 -1.91 6.93
C ALA A 24 -8.76 -2.76 7.30
N ILE A 25 -9.32 -3.51 6.33
CA ILE A 25 -10.46 -4.41 6.57
C ILE A 25 -10.06 -5.54 7.52
N LEU A 26 -8.92 -6.20 7.28
CA LEU A 26 -8.40 -7.25 8.16
C LEU A 26 -8.13 -6.72 9.56
N PHE A 27 -7.57 -5.52 9.70
CA PHE A 27 -7.32 -4.90 10.98
C PHE A 27 -8.62 -4.67 11.78
N ILE A 28 -9.66 -4.13 11.12
CA ILE A 28 -10.98 -3.94 11.73
C ILE A 28 -11.59 -5.28 12.16
N LEU A 29 -11.50 -6.30 11.31
CA LEU A 29 -11.98 -7.66 11.60
C LEU A 29 -11.27 -8.27 12.82
N VAL A 30 -9.94 -8.23 12.85
CA VAL A 30 -9.15 -8.77 13.96
C VAL A 30 -9.44 -8.02 15.25
N LYS A 31 -9.59 -6.69 15.19
CA LYS A 31 -10.00 -5.90 16.37
C LYS A 31 -11.41 -6.28 16.85
N LYS A 32 -12.35 -6.53 15.94
CA LYS A 32 -13.72 -6.93 16.27
C LYS A 32 -13.80 -8.32 16.92
N THR A 33 -12.90 -9.23 16.58
CA THR A 33 -12.84 -10.59 17.18
C THR A 33 -12.03 -10.64 18.49
N GLY A 34 -11.60 -9.49 19.03
CA GLY A 34 -10.78 -9.43 20.24
C GLY A 34 -9.30 -9.78 20.02
N GLY A 35 -8.88 -9.91 18.76
CA GLY A 35 -7.49 -10.13 18.42
C GLY A 35 -6.61 -8.91 18.71
N SER A 36 -5.38 -9.16 19.16
CA SER A 36 -4.36 -8.15 19.34
C SER A 36 -3.45 -8.12 18.11
N VAL A 37 -3.52 -7.04 17.33
CA VAL A 37 -2.54 -6.77 16.27
C VAL A 37 -1.34 -6.10 16.91
N LYS A 38 -0.16 -6.73 16.84
CA LYS A 38 1.08 -6.12 17.33
C LYS A 38 1.40 -4.86 16.52
N SER A 39 1.68 -3.77 17.22
CA SER A 39 1.96 -2.46 16.62
C SER A 39 3.08 -2.51 15.57
N GLU A 40 4.09 -3.36 15.79
CA GLU A 40 5.21 -3.59 14.87
C GLU A 40 4.75 -4.03 13.47
N ALA A 41 3.73 -4.89 13.37
CA ALA A 41 3.20 -5.35 12.09
C ALA A 41 2.52 -4.21 11.32
N ILE A 42 1.89 -3.27 12.04
CA ILE A 42 1.23 -2.10 11.45
C ILE A 42 2.28 -1.16 10.86
N TYR A 43 3.38 -0.91 11.59
CA TYR A 43 4.48 -0.06 11.10
C TYR A 43 5.15 -0.63 9.85
N VAL A 44 5.39 -1.95 9.80
CA VAL A 44 5.98 -2.60 8.62
C VAL A 44 5.08 -2.44 7.40
N VAL A 45 3.77 -2.65 7.56
CA VAL A 45 2.83 -2.54 6.44
C VAL A 45 2.71 -1.10 5.95
N ILE A 46 2.64 -0.12 6.86
CA ILE A 46 2.64 1.30 6.49
C ILE A 46 3.92 1.64 5.70
N CYS A 47 5.09 1.22 6.19
CA CYS A 47 6.37 1.50 5.53
C CYS A 47 6.44 0.91 4.11
N VAL A 48 6.04 -0.35 3.93
CA VAL A 48 5.99 -1.01 2.61
C VAL A 48 5.06 -0.26 1.64
N ILE A 49 3.90 0.20 2.13
CA ILE A 49 2.95 0.94 1.29
C ILE A 49 3.50 2.30 0.90
N THR A 50 4.13 3.04 1.83
CA THR A 50 4.77 4.32 1.52
C THR A 50 5.89 4.17 0.48
N LEU A 51 6.70 3.11 0.56
CA LEU A 51 7.74 2.81 -0.42
C LEU A 51 7.17 2.52 -1.81
N LEU A 52 6.10 1.71 -1.89
CA LEU A 52 5.42 1.41 -3.16
C LEU A 52 4.83 2.67 -3.79
N PHE A 53 4.24 3.56 -2.98
CA PHE A 53 3.71 4.84 -3.46
C PHE A 53 4.82 5.76 -3.96
N ALA A 54 5.92 5.89 -3.22
CA ALA A 54 7.06 6.70 -3.62
C ALA A 54 7.66 6.20 -4.94
N LEU A 55 7.86 4.89 -5.09
CA LEU A 55 8.32 4.27 -6.34
C LEU A 55 7.34 4.53 -7.50
N GLY A 56 6.04 4.35 -7.27
CA GLY A 56 5.01 4.60 -8.29
C GLY A 56 4.98 6.06 -8.75
N ILE A 57 5.06 7.01 -7.81
CA ILE A 57 5.14 8.44 -8.10
C ILE A 57 6.43 8.77 -8.87
N SER A 58 7.60 8.30 -8.40
CA SER A 58 8.86 8.53 -9.09
C SER A 58 8.84 8.02 -10.53
N LEU A 59 8.23 6.86 -10.79
CA LEU A 59 8.06 6.31 -12.14
C LEU A 59 7.09 7.13 -13.01
N ILE A 60 6.11 7.81 -12.43
CA ILE A 60 5.22 8.71 -13.18
C ILE A 60 5.95 10.01 -13.57
N TYR A 61 6.87 10.50 -12.72
CA TYR A 61 7.59 11.77 -12.90
C TYR A 61 8.90 11.68 -13.69
N LEU A 62 9.44 10.48 -13.89
CA LEU A 62 10.56 10.18 -14.82
C LEU A 62 10.07 10.03 -16.28
#